data_AF-A0A7C1WH59-F1
#
_entry.id   AF-A0A7C1WH59-F1
#
_cell.length_a   1.000
_cell.length_b   1.000
_cell.length_c   1.000
_cell.angle_alpha   90.00
_cell.angle_beta   90.00
_cell.angle_gamma   90.00
#
_symmetry.space_group_name_H-M   'P 1'
#
loop_
_entity.id
_entity.type
_entity.pdbx_description
1 polymer ?
#
loop_
_entity_poly.entity_id
_entity_poly.type
_entity_poly.pdbx_seq_one_letter_code
_entity_poly.pdbx_strand_id
1 'polypeptide(L)'
;MKLTLLLLGGLLLLPTFARHRQQDDEPAPSSPFTSFLADEAARITKDIEGAWTLLVFDTPEEVVEPEDFRGYAQFHDGYCTLILIGAEPVRDFFGDDTAYTFLSGAYRYRIGESGTLQLSSVVGFDNLDEPGALSFHTGPDATREYEIQLTDNSLRLREPGGDTFEFRRLPKSTFSSHDLESLRLQRNGAWFDEEDDGQ
;
A
#
# COMPACT_ATOMS: atom_id res chain seq x y z
N MET A 1 -51.47 -27.17 -7.57
CA MET A 1 -52.09 -27.58 -8.85
C MET A 1 -51.04 -27.37 -9.95
N LYS A 2 -50.66 -28.47 -10.63
CA LYS A 2 -49.89 -28.61 -11.89
C LYS A 2 -48.52 -27.94 -12.05
N LEU A 3 -47.49 -28.79 -11.90
CA LEU A 3 -46.22 -28.79 -12.65
C LEU A 3 -46.48 -28.70 -14.16
N THR A 4 -45.68 -27.89 -14.87
CA THR A 4 -45.38 -28.13 -16.29
C THR A 4 -43.89 -27.88 -16.51
N LEU A 5 -43.17 -28.99 -16.68
CA LEU A 5 -41.79 -29.10 -17.09
C LEU A 5 -41.77 -29.09 -18.63
N LEU A 6 -41.02 -28.18 -19.26
CA LEU A 6 -40.75 -28.23 -20.70
C LEU A 6 -39.23 -28.27 -20.91
N LEU A 7 -38.72 -29.49 -21.04
CA LEU A 7 -37.44 -29.80 -21.65
C LEU A 7 -37.55 -29.56 -23.16
N LEU A 8 -36.71 -28.69 -23.71
CA LEU A 8 -36.46 -28.63 -25.15
C LEU A 8 -34.95 -28.66 -25.37
N GLY A 9 -34.53 -29.76 -26.00
CA GLY A 9 -33.15 -30.07 -26.35
C GLY A 9 -32.59 -29.08 -27.37
N GLY A 10 -31.44 -28.51 -27.02
CA GLY A 10 -30.58 -27.75 -27.93
C GLY A 10 -29.40 -28.62 -28.36
N LEU A 11 -29.35 -28.87 -29.66
CA LEU A 11 -28.39 -29.68 -30.40
C LEU A 11 -26.94 -29.25 -30.16
N LEU A 12 -26.08 -30.24 -29.89
CA LEU A 12 -24.62 -30.13 -29.77
C LEU A 12 -23.98 -29.64 -31.08
N LEU A 13 -23.39 -28.45 -31.06
CA LEU A 13 -22.35 -28.04 -32.00
C LEU A 13 -21.02 -28.02 -31.24
N LEU A 14 -20.29 -29.13 -31.30
CA LEU A 14 -18.92 -29.20 -30.79
C LEU A 14 -18.01 -28.37 -31.72
N PRO A 15 -17.30 -27.35 -31.22
CA PRO A 15 -16.30 -26.65 -32.01
C PRO A 15 -15.16 -27.61 -32.34
N THR A 16 -14.83 -27.67 -33.62
CA THR A 16 -13.66 -28.36 -34.16
C THR A 16 -12.42 -27.75 -33.50
N PHE A 17 -11.81 -28.48 -32.56
CA PHE A 17 -10.52 -28.12 -31.98
C PHE A 17 -9.46 -28.17 -33.08
N ALA A 18 -9.17 -27.01 -33.67
CA ALA A 18 -7.95 -26.81 -34.45
C ALA A 18 -6.77 -27.01 -33.50
N ARG A 19 -6.02 -28.10 -33.71
CA ARG A 19 -4.71 -28.33 -33.09
C ARG A 19 -3.83 -27.13 -33.39
N HIS A 20 -3.72 -26.21 -32.44
CA HIS A 20 -2.65 -25.24 -32.40
C HIS A 20 -1.36 -26.04 -32.29
N ARG A 21 -0.52 -26.00 -33.34
CA ARG A 21 0.87 -26.44 -33.27
C ARG A 21 1.49 -25.61 -32.16
N GLN A 22 1.80 -26.24 -31.02
CA GLN A 22 2.85 -25.75 -30.13
C GLN A 22 4.12 -25.78 -30.96
N GLN A 23 4.42 -24.64 -31.57
CA GLN A 23 5.76 -24.31 -32.00
C GLN A 23 6.51 -24.16 -30.69
N ASP A 24 7.42 -25.10 -30.42
CA ASP A 24 8.37 -24.99 -29.33
C ASP A 24 9.21 -23.74 -29.61
N ASP A 25 8.72 -22.60 -29.11
CA ASP A 25 9.46 -21.35 -29.08
C ASP A 25 10.63 -21.56 -28.13
N GLU A 26 11.74 -22.00 -28.72
CA GLU A 26 13.05 -22.01 -28.10
C GLU A 26 13.28 -20.61 -27.52
N PRO A 27 13.39 -20.44 -26.19
CA PRO A 27 13.43 -19.12 -25.59
C PRO A 27 14.65 -18.39 -26.13
N ALA A 28 14.40 -17.26 -26.78
CA ALA A 28 15.46 -16.41 -27.31
C ALA A 28 16.50 -16.14 -26.20
N PRO A 29 17.81 -16.12 -26.52
CA PRO A 29 18.85 -15.92 -25.51
C PRO A 29 18.57 -14.61 -24.76
N SER A 30 18.28 -14.73 -23.46
CA SER A 30 18.01 -13.60 -22.58
C SER A 30 19.21 -12.67 -22.61
N SER A 31 18.98 -11.40 -22.99
CA SER A 31 20.01 -10.37 -22.96
C SER A 31 20.61 -10.27 -21.53
N PRO A 32 21.94 -10.04 -21.38
CA PRO A 32 22.54 -9.81 -20.07
C PRO A 32 21.87 -8.68 -19.27
N PHE A 33 21.26 -7.72 -19.95
CA PHE A 33 20.50 -6.64 -19.32
C PHE A 33 19.16 -7.13 -18.74
N THR A 34 18.45 -8.01 -19.45
CA THR A 34 17.18 -8.58 -18.97
C THR A 34 17.38 -9.50 -17.77
N SER A 35 18.49 -10.24 -17.71
CA SER A 35 18.81 -11.05 -16.53
C SER A 35 19.14 -10.18 -15.32
N PHE A 36 19.90 -9.09 -15.51
CA PHE A 36 20.21 -8.15 -14.42
C PHE A 36 18.94 -7.54 -13.82
N LEU A 37 18.00 -7.09 -14.65
CA LEU A 37 16.74 -6.51 -14.17
C LEU A 37 15.87 -7.53 -13.43
N ALA A 38 15.85 -8.78 -13.89
CA ALA A 38 15.11 -9.85 -13.21
C ALA A 38 15.72 -10.16 -11.84
N ASP A 39 17.05 -10.24 -11.76
CA ASP A 39 17.77 -10.46 -10.49
C ASP A 39 17.54 -9.31 -9.51
N GLU A 40 17.56 -8.07 -10.01
CA GLU A 40 17.31 -6.88 -9.20
C GLU A 40 15.85 -6.80 -8.72
N ALA A 41 14.88 -7.11 -9.58
CA ALA A 41 13.48 -7.18 -9.19
C ALA A 41 13.23 -8.27 -8.12
N ALA A 42 13.88 -9.43 -8.26
CA ALA A 42 13.81 -10.50 -7.26
C ALA A 42 14.45 -10.09 -5.92
N ARG A 43 15.60 -9.39 -5.97
CA ARG A 43 16.25 -8.82 -4.78
C ARG A 43 15.34 -7.83 -4.07
N ILE A 44 14.82 -6.83 -4.79
CA ILE A 44 13.91 -5.81 -4.23
C ILE A 44 12.67 -6.47 -3.63
N THR A 45 12.05 -7.41 -4.36
CA THR A 45 10.84 -8.11 -3.89
C THR A 45 11.05 -8.78 -2.53
N LYS A 46 12.24 -9.37 -2.31
CA LYS A 46 12.61 -10.00 -1.05
C LYS A 46 12.96 -8.97 0.03
N ASP A 47 13.76 -7.98 -0.32
CA ASP A 47 14.34 -7.05 0.66
C ASP A 47 13.35 -5.98 1.12
N ILE A 48 12.33 -5.65 0.32
CA ILE A 48 11.30 -4.65 0.67
C ILE A 48 10.39 -5.11 1.81
N GLU A 49 10.32 -6.41 2.09
CA GLU A 49 9.46 -6.95 3.14
C GLU A 49 9.75 -6.34 4.51
N GLY A 50 8.68 -6.08 5.27
CA GLY A 50 8.73 -5.53 6.61
C GLY A 50 7.91 -4.27 6.77
N ALA A 51 8.06 -3.65 7.94
CA ALA A 51 7.40 -2.42 8.31
C ALA A 51 8.35 -1.23 8.14
N TRP A 52 7.81 -0.11 7.69
CA TRP A 52 8.53 1.08 7.30
C TRP A 52 7.78 2.31 7.84
N THR A 53 8.52 3.29 8.34
CA THR A 53 7.97 4.58 8.80
C THR A 53 8.47 5.69 7.91
N LEU A 54 7.59 6.60 7.50
CA LEU A 54 7.97 7.78 6.73
C LEU A 54 8.87 8.66 7.58
N LEU A 55 9.95 9.16 6.98
CA LEU A 55 10.86 10.14 7.57
C LEU A 55 10.84 11.47 6.82
N VAL A 56 10.76 11.40 5.49
CA VAL A 56 10.80 12.59 4.63
C VAL A 56 9.70 12.45 3.59
N PHE A 57 8.96 13.53 3.42
CA PHE A 57 8.09 13.77 2.29
C PHE A 57 8.60 15.02 1.57
N ASP A 58 8.73 14.94 0.25
CA ASP A 58 9.21 16.02 -0.60
C ASP A 58 8.32 16.11 -1.83
N THR A 59 7.81 17.29 -2.10
CA THR A 59 6.94 17.56 -3.25
C THR A 59 7.55 18.69 -4.09
N PRO A 60 7.48 18.63 -5.43
CA PRO A 60 8.08 19.68 -6.27
C PRO A 60 7.37 21.04 -6.18
N GLU A 61 6.14 21.08 -5.65
CA GLU A 61 5.30 22.28 -5.67
C GLU A 61 5.56 23.21 -4.48
N GLU A 62 5.95 22.64 -3.34
CA GLU A 62 6.07 23.37 -2.07
C GLU A 62 7.13 22.79 -1.14
N VAL A 63 7.58 23.63 -0.21
CA VAL A 63 8.47 23.20 0.87
C VAL A 63 7.61 22.72 2.02
N VAL A 64 7.74 21.45 2.37
CA VAL A 64 6.97 20.81 3.43
C VAL A 64 7.86 20.57 4.64
N GLU A 65 7.38 20.91 5.83
CA GLU A 65 8.10 20.60 7.06
C GLU A 65 7.95 19.10 7.38
N PRO A 66 9.04 18.39 7.75
CA PRO A 66 8.98 16.96 8.03
C PRO A 66 7.98 16.57 9.14
N GLU A 67 7.66 17.51 10.02
CA GLU A 67 6.72 17.33 11.13
C GLU A 67 5.25 17.37 10.72
N ASP A 68 4.94 17.84 9.51
CA ASP A 68 3.57 17.91 8.99
C ASP A 68 3.12 16.59 8.37
N PHE A 69 4.08 15.72 7.99
CA PHE A 69 3.78 14.44 7.34
C PHE A 69 4.17 13.24 8.19
N ARG A 70 3.27 12.26 8.24
CA ARG A 70 3.48 10.95 8.87
C ARG A 70 3.09 9.87 7.90
N GLY A 71 3.74 8.73 8.00
CA GLY A 71 3.39 7.62 7.14
C GLY A 71 3.94 6.29 7.61
N TYR A 72 3.29 5.25 7.14
CA TYR A 72 3.57 3.86 7.45
C TYR A 72 3.38 3.03 6.19
N ALA A 73 4.33 2.14 5.91
CA ALA A 73 4.18 1.14 4.87
C ALA A 73 4.54 -0.25 5.43
N GLN A 74 3.77 -1.27 5.10
CA GLN A 74 4.06 -2.65 5.45
C GLN A 74 3.95 -3.54 4.23
N PHE A 75 5.06 -4.18 3.86
CA PHE A 75 5.12 -5.13 2.74
C PHE A 75 5.21 -6.55 3.29
N HIS A 76 4.31 -7.42 2.82
CA HIS A 76 4.30 -8.83 3.17
C HIS A 76 3.55 -9.66 2.13
N ASP A 77 4.18 -10.72 1.61
CA ASP A 77 3.54 -11.74 0.75
C ASP A 77 2.77 -11.15 -0.44
N GLY A 78 3.37 -10.18 -1.14
CA GLY A 78 2.76 -9.50 -2.29
C GLY A 78 1.61 -8.55 -1.93
N TYR A 79 1.42 -8.22 -0.65
CA TYR A 79 0.52 -7.18 -0.16
C TYR A 79 1.29 -6.03 0.48
N CYS A 80 0.76 -4.82 0.30
CA CYS A 80 1.24 -3.59 0.92
C CYS A 80 0.10 -2.92 1.68
N THR A 81 0.30 -2.59 2.95
CA THR A 81 -0.53 -1.59 3.64
C THR A 81 0.22 -0.27 3.61
N LEU A 82 -0.39 0.78 3.07
CA LEU A 82 0.19 2.12 3.02
C LEU A 82 -0.75 3.09 3.72
N ILE A 83 -0.20 3.92 4.59
CA ILE A 83 -0.89 5.00 5.28
C ILE A 83 0.02 6.21 5.18
N LEU A 84 -0.49 7.32 4.67
CA LEU A 84 0.14 8.63 4.65
C LEU A 84 -0.84 9.63 5.23
N ILE A 85 -0.36 10.54 6.06
CA ILE A 85 -1.14 11.59 6.71
C ILE A 85 -0.34 12.87 6.59
N GLY A 86 -0.90 13.89 5.95
CA GLY A 86 -0.40 15.26 5.94
C GLY A 86 -1.26 16.14 6.84
N ALA A 87 -0.64 17.12 7.49
CA ALA A 87 -1.30 18.14 8.28
C ALA A 87 -0.92 19.51 7.71
N GLU A 88 -1.90 20.26 7.24
CA GLU A 88 -1.69 21.57 6.65
C GLU A 88 -2.36 22.63 7.53
N PRO A 89 -1.61 23.66 7.99
CA PRO A 89 -2.20 24.75 8.72
C PRO A 89 -3.11 25.58 7.79
N VAL A 90 -4.40 25.66 8.11
CA VAL A 90 -5.38 26.46 7.37
C VAL A 90 -5.76 27.66 8.22
N ARG A 91 -5.64 28.86 7.65
CA ARG A 91 -6.01 30.10 8.32
C ARG A 91 -7.35 30.58 7.83
N ASP A 92 -8.36 30.45 8.68
CA ASP A 92 -9.71 30.91 8.40
C ASP A 92 -10.05 32.19 9.16
N PHE A 93 -11.19 32.79 8.82
CA PHE A 93 -11.70 34.00 9.47
C PHE A 93 -11.91 33.82 10.99
N PHE A 94 -12.12 32.58 11.46
CA PHE A 94 -12.41 32.26 12.85
C PHE A 94 -11.18 31.85 13.68
N GLY A 95 -10.01 31.70 13.07
CA GLY A 95 -8.79 31.27 13.75
C GLY A 95 -7.90 30.38 12.87
N ASP A 96 -6.82 29.90 13.49
CA ASP A 96 -5.95 28.90 12.88
C ASP A 96 -6.55 27.51 13.11
N ASP A 97 -6.73 26.74 12.04
CA ASP A 97 -7.18 25.34 12.05
C ASP A 97 -6.13 24.46 11.33
N THR A 98 -6.31 23.15 11.35
CA THR A 98 -5.44 22.19 10.66
C THR A 98 -6.28 21.28 9.79
N ALA A 99 -6.08 21.37 8.48
CA ALA A 99 -6.63 20.40 7.55
C ALA A 99 -5.74 19.16 7.53
N TYR A 100 -6.37 17.98 7.48
CA TYR A 100 -5.64 16.73 7.36
C TYR A 100 -5.91 16.10 6.01
N THR A 101 -4.84 15.77 5.31
CA THR A 101 -4.87 14.92 4.12
C THR A 101 -4.45 13.50 4.52
N PHE A 102 -5.07 12.49 3.93
CA PHE A 102 -4.69 11.11 4.16
C PHE A 102 -4.80 10.30 2.87
N LEU A 103 -3.89 9.34 2.73
CA LEU A 103 -3.97 8.24 1.77
C LEU A 103 -3.78 6.96 2.57
N SER A 104 -4.77 6.08 2.57
CA SER A 104 -4.70 4.85 3.35
C SER A 104 -5.33 3.68 2.62
N GLY A 105 -4.67 2.53 2.61
CA GLY A 105 -5.23 1.36 1.96
C GLY A 105 -4.39 0.09 2.08
N ALA A 106 -4.97 -0.99 1.56
CA ALA A 106 -4.31 -2.25 1.30
C ALA A 106 -4.23 -2.46 -0.23
N TYR A 107 -3.04 -2.82 -0.68
CA TYR A 107 -2.66 -2.91 -2.08
C TYR A 107 -2.05 -4.29 -2.35
N ARG A 108 -2.25 -4.80 -3.56
CA ARG A 108 -1.33 -5.79 -4.13
C ARG A 108 -0.12 -5.05 -4.65
N TYR A 109 1.08 -5.56 -4.40
CA TYR A 109 2.30 -5.00 -4.98
C TYR A 109 3.05 -6.01 -5.84
N ARG A 110 3.78 -5.48 -6.83
CA ARG A 110 4.80 -6.23 -7.56
C ARG A 110 5.91 -5.27 -8.00
N ILE A 111 7.09 -5.83 -8.26
CA ILE A 111 8.18 -5.11 -8.93
C ILE A 111 8.07 -5.39 -10.43
N GLY A 112 7.90 -4.34 -11.22
CA GLY A 112 7.83 -4.41 -12.67
C GLY A 112 9.19 -4.75 -13.31
N GLU A 113 9.18 -5.07 -14.60
CA GLU A 113 10.40 -5.42 -15.34
C GLU A 113 11.41 -4.26 -15.42
N SER A 114 10.93 -3.01 -15.37
CA SER A 114 11.74 -1.80 -15.28
C SER A 114 12.31 -1.53 -13.89
N GLY A 115 12.02 -2.40 -12.91
CA GLY A 115 12.38 -2.19 -11.52
C GLY A 115 11.48 -1.20 -10.77
N THR A 116 10.32 -0.82 -11.33
CA THR A 116 9.35 0.06 -10.64
C THR A 116 8.47 -0.73 -9.67
N LEU A 117 8.07 -0.10 -8.58
CA LEU A 117 7.05 -0.64 -7.68
C LEU A 117 5.66 -0.30 -8.23
N GLN A 118 4.84 -1.31 -8.45
CA GLN A 118 3.44 -1.13 -8.86
C GLN A 118 2.53 -1.55 -7.71
N LEU A 119 1.60 -0.69 -7.34
CA LEU A 119 0.57 -0.92 -6.33
C LEU A 119 -0.80 -0.93 -6.99
N SER A 120 -1.60 -1.97 -6.75
CA SER A 120 -2.99 -2.04 -7.21
C SER A 120 -3.92 -2.12 -6.00
N SER A 121 -4.86 -1.18 -5.89
CA SER A 121 -5.75 -1.08 -4.72
C SER A 121 -6.65 -2.30 -4.58
N VAL A 122 -6.57 -2.97 -3.43
CA VAL A 122 -7.61 -3.92 -3.00
C VAL A 122 -8.74 -3.15 -2.34
N VAL A 123 -8.37 -2.27 -1.41
CA VAL A 123 -9.25 -1.30 -0.76
C VAL A 123 -8.39 -0.12 -0.31
N GLY A 124 -8.79 1.08 -0.68
CA GLY A 124 -8.12 2.31 -0.27
C GLY A 124 -9.09 3.46 -0.16
N PHE A 125 -8.69 4.49 0.56
CA PHE A 125 -9.40 5.74 0.66
C PHE A 125 -8.41 6.89 0.78
N ASP A 126 -8.81 8.04 0.26
CA ASP A 126 -8.09 9.29 0.42
C ASP A 126 -9.05 10.48 0.39
N ASN A 127 -8.51 11.66 0.68
CA ASN A 127 -9.22 12.95 0.57
C ASN A 127 -8.36 13.99 -0.15
N LEU A 128 -7.56 13.53 -1.13
CA LEU A 128 -6.61 14.39 -1.85
C LEU A 128 -7.32 15.39 -2.78
N ASP A 129 -8.44 15.00 -3.38
CA ASP A 129 -9.17 15.86 -4.32
C ASP A 129 -10.04 16.92 -3.63
N GLU A 130 -10.61 16.59 -2.46
CA GLU A 130 -11.50 17.47 -1.70
C GLU A 130 -11.26 17.28 -0.20
N PRO A 131 -10.63 18.26 0.48
CA PRO A 131 -10.40 18.20 1.93
C PRO A 131 -11.70 17.96 2.70
N GLY A 132 -11.71 16.88 3.50
CA GLY A 132 -12.86 16.47 4.31
C GLY A 132 -13.84 15.52 3.62
N ALA A 133 -13.72 15.29 2.31
CA ALA A 133 -14.50 14.28 1.59
C ALA A 133 -13.66 13.00 1.37
N LEU A 134 -14.24 11.86 1.74
CA LEU A 134 -13.61 10.56 1.56
C LEU A 134 -13.90 9.99 0.18
N SER A 135 -12.87 9.85 -0.64
CA SER A 135 -12.89 9.10 -1.90
C SER A 135 -12.46 7.66 -1.64
N PHE A 136 -13.23 6.68 -2.12
CA PHE A 136 -12.91 5.26 -2.01
C PHE A 136 -12.41 4.71 -3.34
N HIS A 137 -11.30 3.99 -3.30
CA HIS A 137 -10.64 3.43 -4.47
C HIS A 137 -10.55 1.93 -4.35
N THR A 138 -11.20 1.21 -5.28
CA THR A 138 -11.18 -0.26 -5.32
C THR A 138 -10.90 -0.77 -6.72
N GLY A 139 -10.13 -1.84 -6.82
CA GLY A 139 -9.97 -2.58 -8.06
C GLY A 139 -8.80 -2.09 -8.93
N PRO A 140 -8.65 -2.69 -10.12
CA PRO A 140 -7.45 -2.53 -10.96
C PRO A 140 -7.26 -1.11 -11.51
N ASP A 141 -8.34 -0.32 -11.57
CA ASP A 141 -8.31 1.05 -12.11
C ASP A 141 -7.58 2.03 -11.16
N ALA A 142 -7.41 1.65 -9.90
CA ALA A 142 -6.62 2.39 -8.91
C ALA A 142 -5.22 1.79 -8.78
N THR A 143 -4.44 1.91 -9.85
CA THR A 143 -3.02 1.50 -9.87
C THR A 143 -2.11 2.72 -9.69
N ARG A 144 -1.08 2.57 -8.86
CA ARG A 144 -0.02 3.56 -8.64
C ARG A 144 1.32 2.94 -8.99
N GLU A 145 2.22 3.74 -9.56
CA GLU A 145 3.57 3.31 -9.90
C GLU A 145 4.60 4.22 -9.25
N TYR A 146 5.70 3.64 -8.77
CA TYR A 146 6.78 4.35 -8.13
C TYR A 146 8.14 3.90 -8.69
N GLU A 147 9.03 4.86 -8.91
CA GLU A 147 10.46 4.57 -8.93
C GLU A 147 10.88 4.20 -7.50
N ILE A 148 11.63 3.11 -7.36
CA ILE A 148 12.05 2.59 -6.05
C ILE A 148 13.58 2.62 -5.93
N GLN A 149 14.05 3.09 -4.78
CA GLN A 149 15.44 2.92 -4.36
C GLN A 149 15.42 2.28 -2.97
N LEU A 150 16.00 1.09 -2.88
CA LEU A 150 15.98 0.27 -1.67
C LEU A 150 17.40 -0.02 -1.20
N THR A 151 17.63 0.28 0.08
CA THR A 151 18.82 -0.12 0.84
C THR A 151 18.38 -0.95 2.06
N ASP A 152 19.34 -1.40 2.88
CA ASP A 152 19.03 -2.21 4.08
C ASP A 152 18.00 -1.56 5.00
N ASN A 153 18.11 -0.25 5.23
CA ASN A 153 17.31 0.48 6.22
C ASN A 153 16.52 1.67 5.66
N SER A 154 16.63 1.95 4.35
CA SER A 154 15.90 3.04 3.70
C SER A 154 15.19 2.55 2.45
N LEU A 155 13.95 2.98 2.30
CA LEU A 155 13.09 2.78 1.14
C LEU A 155 12.67 4.16 0.64
N ARG A 156 13.10 4.53 -0.57
CA ARG A 156 12.64 5.74 -1.24
C ARG A 156 11.72 5.37 -2.38
N LEU A 157 10.53 5.97 -2.39
CA LEU A 157 9.52 5.87 -3.44
C LEU A 157 9.36 7.23 -4.10
N ARG A 158 9.30 7.27 -5.43
CA ARG A 158 9.07 8.51 -6.17
C ARG A 158 7.99 8.31 -7.22
N GLU A 159 6.99 9.18 -7.22
CA GLU A 159 5.95 9.18 -8.25
C GLU A 159 6.49 9.75 -9.57
N PRO A 160 5.99 9.27 -10.73
CA PRO A 160 6.39 9.80 -12.03
C PRO A 160 6.16 11.32 -12.14
N GLY A 161 7.24 12.09 -12.01
CA GLY A 161 7.21 13.55 -12.10
C GLY A 161 6.68 14.28 -10.86
N GLY A 162 6.47 13.57 -9.74
CA GLY A 162 5.82 14.12 -8.56
C GLY A 162 6.58 13.84 -7.27
N ASP A 163 5.79 13.52 -6.25
CA ASP A 163 6.22 13.41 -4.87
C ASP A 163 7.25 12.32 -4.61
N THR A 164 8.06 12.54 -3.58
CA THR A 164 9.04 11.59 -3.06
C THR A 164 8.75 11.28 -1.60
N PHE A 165 8.76 9.99 -1.28
CA PHE A 165 8.57 9.45 0.07
C PHE A 165 9.82 8.67 0.48
N GLU A 166 10.50 9.11 1.55
CA GLU A 166 11.61 8.34 2.13
C GLU A 166 11.18 7.73 3.46
N PHE A 167 11.22 6.40 3.50
CA PHE A 167 10.89 5.61 4.66
C PHE A 167 12.14 4.99 5.27
N ARG A 168 12.10 4.80 6.59
CA ARG A 168 13.08 4.00 7.33
C ARG A 168 12.46 2.70 7.79
N ARG A 169 13.22 1.61 7.68
CA ARG A 169 12.78 0.30 8.18
C ARG A 169 12.54 0.39 9.68
N LEU A 170 11.36 0.00 10.13
CA LEU A 170 11.08 -0.18 11.54
C LEU A 170 11.76 -1.48 12.00
N PRO A 171 12.51 -1.46 13.10
CA PRO A 171 12.98 -2.70 13.69
C PRO A 171 11.76 -3.55 14.01
N LYS A 172 11.87 -4.88 13.88
CA LYS A 172 10.83 -5.79 14.37
C LYS A 172 10.62 -5.48 15.86
N SER A 173 9.55 -4.74 16.17
CA SER A 173 9.20 -4.50 17.55
C SER A 173 8.76 -5.86 18.11
N THR A 174 9.44 -6.28 19.17
CA THR A 174 8.87 -7.26 20.07
C THR A 174 8.11 -6.42 21.08
N PHE A 175 6.78 -6.42 21.00
CA PHE A 175 5.99 -5.99 22.15
C PHE A 175 6.46 -6.86 23.32
N SER A 176 7.05 -6.24 24.33
CA SER A 176 7.41 -7.00 25.51
C SER A 176 6.13 -7.52 26.16
N SER A 177 6.20 -8.62 26.91
CA SER A 177 5.03 -9.10 27.65
C SER A 177 4.48 -8.02 28.59
N HIS A 178 5.34 -7.11 29.06
CA HIS A 178 4.96 -5.95 29.86
C HIS A 178 4.12 -4.92 29.08
N ASP A 179 4.47 -4.64 27.81
CA ASP A 179 3.70 -3.72 26.96
C ASP A 179 2.31 -4.27 26.64
N LEU A 180 2.24 -5.58 26.38
CA LEU A 180 0.97 -6.28 26.15
C LEU A 180 0.08 -6.26 27.40
N GLU A 181 0.66 -6.45 28.58
CA GLU A 181 -0.10 -6.39 29.84
C GLU A 181 -0.56 -4.97 30.17
N SER A 182 0.28 -3.96 29.88
CA SER A 182 -0.08 -2.54 30.04
C SER A 182 -1.27 -2.14 29.16
N LEU A 183 -1.27 -2.56 27.88
CA LEU A 183 -2.39 -2.37 26.95
C LEU A 183 -3.65 -3.11 27.42
N ARG A 184 -3.49 -4.30 28.01
CA ARG A 184 -4.61 -5.07 28.57
C ARG A 184 -5.23 -4.37 29.78
N LEU A 185 -4.41 -3.83 30.69
CA LEU A 185 -4.86 -3.08 31.86
C LEU A 185 -5.57 -1.78 31.47
N GLN A 186 -5.04 -1.04 30.49
CA GLN A 186 -5.70 0.14 29.93
C GLN A 186 -7.07 -0.20 29.33
N ARG A 187 -7.16 -1.26 28.51
CA ARG A 187 -8.43 -1.69 27.90
C ARG A 187 -9.47 -2.09 28.95
N ASN A 188 -9.04 -2.63 30.07
CA ASN A 188 -9.93 -3.07 31.14
C ASN A 188 -10.33 -1.95 32.12
N GLY A 189 -9.93 -0.70 31.86
CA GLY A 189 -10.28 0.44 32.72
C GLY A 189 -9.63 0.42 34.10
N ALA A 190 -8.61 -0.42 34.32
CA ALA A 190 -7.96 -0.62 35.62
C ALA A 190 -7.03 0.54 36.04
N TRP A 191 -7.11 1.69 35.37
CA TRP A 191 -6.28 2.87 35.62
C TRP A 191 -7.02 4.00 36.37
N PHE A 192 -8.29 3.81 36.74
CA PHE A 192 -9.13 4.86 37.33
C PHE A 192 -9.51 4.64 38.81
N ASP A 193 -8.75 3.82 39.55
CA ASP A 193 -8.95 3.67 41.00
C ASP A 193 -7.60 3.85 41.74
N GLU A 194 -7.01 5.04 41.68
CA GLU A 194 -6.13 5.53 42.74
C GLU A 194 -6.67 6.88 43.22
N GLU A 195 -7.68 6.77 44.09
CA GLU A 195 -7.85 7.52 45.34
C GLU A 195 -7.19 8.91 45.38
N ASP A 196 -7.92 9.94 44.91
CA ASP A 196 -7.77 11.30 45.42
C ASP A 196 -8.55 11.41 46.74
N ASP A 197 -8.09 10.68 47.75
CA ASP A 197 -8.52 10.84 49.14
C ASP A 197 -7.71 11.96 49.79
N GLY A 198 -8.11 13.19 49.45
CA GLY A 198 -8.12 14.39 50.31
C GLY A 198 -6.91 14.72 51.19
N GLN A 199 -6.29 15.88 50.89
CA GLN A 199 -5.87 16.86 51.90
C GLN A 199 -6.22 18.29 51.48
#